data_AF-A0A2R6EBX0-F1
#
_entry.id   AF-A0A2R6EBX0-F1
#
_cell.length_a   1.000
_cell.length_b   1.000
_cell.length_c   1.000
_cell.angle_alpha   90.00
_cell.angle_beta   90.00
_cell.angle_gamma   90.00
#
_symmetry.space_group_name_H-M   'P 1'
#
loop_
_entity.id
_entity.type
_entity.pdbx_description
1 polymer ?
#
loop_
_entity_poly.entity_id
_entity_poly.type
_entity_poly.pdbx_seq_one_letter_code
_entity_poly.pdbx_strand_id
1 'polypeptide(L)'
;MDRLRALSAAAGAVLVALSLWATAEYGTPVRFVPVALAGVIAVALPDAAVRLRGVARTVSRRVSGPNPAVGERGWTFVSDSTVKDRLDLLEGLIPVIETDDRYDAVERDTYEEGAALNVSYAGIHGAFVRVTAAGRVVVLGSSERARHLAETVESATSLTLERVADNPFDEPAPVGRFASLALGGAVAVLLVVGVLLLGVGAYPSEAYNPAERTVLAGIDLQTDLDPTVSGTDGRLSKAAFLASVVDEGATEVRWARNDTDRIAAQGRDALRVSRTARALLDSVERPAATDAQVERVRRLEQRLARAERSVATALEDRAADDGLSDTGRLWRLADRLRAANGTSPPC
;
A
#
# COMPACT_ATOMS: atom_id res chain seq x y z
N MET A 1 -2.66 -10.42 -13.29
CA MET A 1 -2.88 -10.62 -11.85
C MET A 1 -1.58 -11.03 -11.15
N ASP A 2 -0.86 -12.04 -11.64
CA ASP A 2 0.30 -12.61 -10.90
C ASP A 2 1.46 -11.64 -10.71
N ARG A 3 1.77 -10.80 -11.70
CA ARG A 3 2.80 -9.74 -11.57
C ARG A 3 2.46 -8.72 -10.48
N LEU A 4 1.18 -8.36 -10.36
CA LEU A 4 0.71 -7.42 -9.33
C LEU A 4 0.76 -8.06 -7.95
N ARG A 5 0.37 -9.34 -7.83
CA ARG A 5 0.50 -10.10 -6.58
C ARG A 5 1.96 -10.22 -6.14
N ALA A 6 2.87 -10.57 -7.06
CA ALA A 6 4.30 -10.64 -6.78
C ALA A 6 4.86 -9.29 -6.34
N LEU A 7 4.52 -8.21 -7.04
CA LEU A 7 4.94 -6.85 -6.67
C LEU A 7 4.38 -6.41 -5.31
N SER A 8 3.11 -6.70 -5.05
CA SER A 8 2.45 -6.38 -3.78
C SER A 8 3.03 -7.19 -2.61
N ALA A 9 3.33 -8.47 -2.84
CA ALA A 9 3.98 -9.34 -1.87
C ALA A 9 5.41 -8.85 -1.58
N ALA A 10 6.19 -8.51 -2.62
CA ALA A 10 7.54 -7.97 -2.45
C ALA A 10 7.53 -6.63 -1.69
N ALA A 11 6.66 -5.69 -2.08
CA ALA A 11 6.50 -4.40 -1.39
C ALA A 11 6.10 -4.59 0.08
N GLY A 12 5.11 -5.46 0.33
CA GLY A 12 4.66 -5.77 1.67
C GLY A 12 5.74 -6.43 2.53
N ALA A 13 6.47 -7.40 1.98
CA ALA A 13 7.58 -8.06 2.65
C ALA A 13 8.71 -7.06 3.01
N VAL A 14 9.04 -6.14 2.10
CA VAL A 14 10.02 -5.08 2.37
C VAL A 14 9.57 -4.18 3.53
N LEU A 15 8.32 -3.71 3.55
CA LEU A 15 7.81 -2.87 4.64
C LEU A 15 7.80 -3.59 6.00
N VAL A 16 7.42 -4.88 6.01
CA VAL A 16 7.47 -5.69 7.23
C VAL A 16 8.91 -5.89 7.70
N ALA A 17 9.83 -6.21 6.79
CA ALA A 17 11.25 -6.35 7.13
C ALA A 17 11.85 -5.04 7.68
N LEU A 18 11.52 -3.90 7.07
CA LEU A 18 11.94 -2.58 7.56
C LEU A 18 11.36 -2.27 8.94
N SER A 19 10.09 -2.63 9.19
CA SER A 19 9.47 -2.46 10.51
C SER A 19 10.16 -3.30 11.60
N LEU A 20 10.54 -4.54 11.26
CA LEU A 20 11.28 -5.43 12.17
C LEU A 20 12.70 -4.91 12.45
N TRP A 21 13.43 -4.51 11.40
CA TRP A 21 14.75 -3.90 11.53
C TRP A 21 14.68 -2.65 12.42
N ALA A 22 13.76 -1.73 12.14
CA ALA A 22 13.63 -0.51 12.94
C ALA A 22 13.17 -0.78 14.38
N THR A 23 12.38 -1.83 14.61
CA THR A 23 12.06 -2.26 15.97
C THR A 23 13.29 -2.75 16.71
N ALA A 24 14.18 -3.48 16.05
CA ALA A 24 15.44 -3.93 16.64
C ALA A 24 16.39 -2.76 16.92
N GLU A 25 16.48 -1.80 15.98
CA GLU A 25 17.42 -0.67 16.07
C GLU A 25 16.96 0.42 17.05
N TYR A 26 15.67 0.78 17.04
CA TYR A 26 15.13 1.90 17.83
C TYR A 26 14.26 1.46 19.03
N GLY A 27 14.09 0.16 19.23
CA GLY A 27 13.57 -0.48 20.45
C GLY A 27 12.06 -0.44 20.69
N THR A 28 11.33 0.62 20.33
CA THR A 28 9.88 0.74 20.65
C THR A 28 9.00 0.22 19.52
N PRO A 29 8.51 -1.04 19.53
CA PRO A 29 7.78 -1.65 18.41
C PRO A 29 6.52 -0.90 18.01
N VAL A 30 5.83 -0.28 18.98
CA VAL A 30 4.58 0.48 18.77
C VAL A 30 4.77 1.59 17.73
N ARG A 31 5.97 2.18 17.63
CA ARG A 31 6.27 3.24 16.66
C ARG A 31 6.30 2.74 15.22
N PHE A 32 6.50 1.44 15.01
CA PHE A 32 6.66 0.83 13.69
C PHE A 32 5.49 -0.06 13.28
N VAL A 33 4.46 -0.21 14.13
CA VAL A 33 3.20 -0.88 13.81
C VAL A 33 2.54 -0.29 12.55
N PRO A 34 2.47 1.04 12.35
CA PRO A 34 1.90 1.60 11.12
C PRO A 34 2.62 1.16 9.85
N VAL A 35 3.95 0.98 9.91
CA VAL A 35 4.77 0.49 8.78
C VAL A 35 4.42 -0.98 8.48
N ALA A 36 4.34 -1.82 9.52
CA ALA A 36 3.94 -3.22 9.37
C ALA A 36 2.52 -3.35 8.81
N LEU A 37 1.58 -2.52 9.28
CA LEU A 37 0.21 -2.48 8.77
C LEU A 37 0.16 -2.09 7.29
N ALA A 38 0.92 -1.06 6.88
CA ALA A 38 1.04 -0.71 5.46
C ALA A 38 1.55 -1.88 4.62
N GLY A 39 2.52 -2.65 5.14
CA GLY A 39 3.01 -3.87 4.53
C GLY A 39 1.93 -4.94 4.38
N VAL A 40 1.19 -5.25 5.45
CA VAL A 40 0.10 -6.24 5.44
C VAL A 40 -1.02 -5.82 4.47
N ILE A 41 -1.39 -4.54 4.46
CA ILE A 41 -2.39 -4.00 3.53
C ILE A 41 -1.90 -4.15 2.09
N ALA A 42 -0.63 -3.86 1.80
CA ALA A 42 -0.07 -4.02 0.46
C ALA A 42 -0.19 -5.48 -0.02
N VAL A 43 0.15 -6.46 0.81
CA VAL A 43 0.00 -7.90 0.47
C VAL A 43 -1.46 -8.27 0.19
N ALA A 44 -2.39 -7.80 1.02
CA ALA A 44 -3.80 -8.17 0.91
C ALA A 44 -4.57 -7.42 -0.20
N LEU A 45 -4.03 -6.31 -0.70
CA LEU A 45 -4.70 -5.39 -1.63
C LEU A 45 -5.24 -6.07 -2.90
N PRO A 46 -4.47 -6.93 -3.61
CA PRO A 46 -4.96 -7.56 -4.84
C PRO A 46 -6.15 -8.47 -4.62
N ASP A 47 -6.13 -9.29 -3.56
CA ASP A 47 -7.19 -10.25 -3.28
C ASP A 47 -8.43 -9.56 -2.69
N ALA A 48 -8.23 -8.52 -1.86
CA ALA A 48 -9.31 -7.67 -1.37
C ALA A 48 -10.05 -6.96 -2.53
N ALA A 49 -9.33 -6.45 -3.54
CA ALA A 49 -9.94 -5.79 -4.69
C ALA A 49 -10.79 -6.74 -5.54
N VAL A 50 -10.36 -8.01 -5.71
CA VAL A 50 -11.16 -9.03 -6.40
C VAL A 50 -12.46 -9.31 -5.64
N ARG A 51 -12.38 -9.48 -4.31
CA ARG A 51 -13.56 -9.72 -3.46
C ARG A 51 -14.51 -8.53 -3.43
N LEU A 52 -13.99 -7.31 -3.26
CA LEU A 52 -14.77 -6.07 -3.24
C LEU A 52 -15.48 -5.82 -4.57
N ARG A 53 -14.87 -6.16 -5.70
CA ARG A 53 -15.55 -6.08 -7.01
C ARG A 53 -16.73 -7.06 -7.11
N GLY A 54 -16.58 -8.26 -6.54
CA GLY A 54 -17.67 -9.23 -6.44
C GLY A 54 -18.84 -8.66 -5.64
N VAL A 55 -18.56 -8.16 -4.42
CA VAL A 55 -19.57 -7.55 -3.54
C VAL A 55 -20.21 -6.32 -4.19
N ALA A 56 -19.42 -5.44 -4.81
CA ALA A 56 -19.93 -4.24 -5.48
C ALA A 56 -20.86 -4.57 -6.65
N ARG A 57 -20.60 -5.65 -7.39
CA ARG A 57 -21.53 -6.14 -8.43
C ARG A 57 -22.83 -6.65 -7.81
N THR A 58 -22.76 -7.43 -6.74
CA THR A 58 -23.94 -7.94 -6.03
C THR A 58 -24.78 -6.78 -5.46
N VAL A 59 -24.16 -5.79 -4.84
CA VAL A 59 -24.84 -4.62 -4.27
C VAL A 59 -25.40 -3.71 -5.36
N SER A 60 -24.62 -3.40 -6.41
CA SER A 60 -25.08 -2.60 -7.54
C SER A 60 -26.30 -3.24 -8.21
N ARG A 61 -26.34 -4.57 -8.35
CA ARG A 61 -27.51 -5.28 -8.91
C ARG A 61 -28.71 -5.31 -7.97
N ARG A 62 -28.49 -5.39 -6.65
CA ARG A 62 -29.59 -5.28 -5.65
C ARG A 62 -30.19 -3.88 -5.60
N VAL A 63 -29.36 -2.84 -5.73
CA VAL A 63 -29.79 -1.44 -5.64
C VAL A 63 -30.39 -0.93 -6.96
N SER A 64 -29.87 -1.36 -8.10
CA SER A 64 -30.39 -0.94 -9.42
C SER A 64 -31.67 -1.66 -9.85
N GLY A 65 -32.18 -2.61 -9.05
CA GLY A 65 -33.29 -3.49 -9.45
C GLY A 65 -32.95 -4.35 -10.68
N PRO A 66 -33.86 -5.24 -11.12
CA PRO A 66 -33.73 -5.93 -12.40
C PRO A 66 -33.80 -4.89 -13.51
N ASN A 67 -32.63 -4.40 -13.96
CA ASN A 67 -32.53 -3.41 -15.01
C ASN A 67 -32.62 -4.10 -16.37
N PRO A 68 -33.69 -3.91 -17.15
CA PRO A 68 -33.89 -4.58 -18.45
C PRO A 68 -32.93 -4.07 -19.55
N ALA A 69 -32.10 -3.06 -19.28
CA ALA A 69 -31.35 -2.32 -20.29
C ALA A 69 -29.87 -2.73 -20.47
N VAL A 70 -29.39 -3.80 -19.82
CA VAL A 70 -28.06 -4.36 -20.08
C VAL A 70 -28.24 -5.75 -20.67
N GLY A 71 -28.31 -5.81 -22.01
CA GLY A 71 -28.52 -6.96 -22.90
C GLY A 71 -28.59 -8.35 -22.25
N GLU A 72 -29.77 -8.96 -22.36
CA GLU A 72 -30.03 -10.40 -22.46
C GLU A 72 -28.84 -11.31 -22.07
N ARG A 73 -28.74 -11.67 -20.79
CA ARG A 73 -27.87 -12.75 -20.34
C ARG A 73 -28.63 -13.68 -19.42
N GLY A 74 -29.14 -14.77 -20.00
CA GLY A 74 -29.35 -16.06 -19.36
C GLY A 74 -30.49 -16.18 -18.35
N TRP A 75 -31.31 -17.20 -18.51
CA TRP A 75 -32.15 -17.80 -17.49
C TRP A 75 -31.32 -18.86 -16.74
N THR A 76 -31.03 -18.60 -15.47
CA THR A 76 -30.32 -19.54 -14.59
C THR A 76 -31.23 -19.99 -13.45
N PHE A 77 -31.31 -21.29 -13.24
CA PHE A 77 -32.03 -21.90 -12.14
C PHE A 77 -31.10 -22.83 -11.37
N VAL A 78 -31.13 -22.79 -10.05
CA VAL A 78 -30.25 -23.60 -9.19
C VAL A 78 -31.11 -24.35 -8.19
N SER A 79 -30.85 -25.65 -8.04
CA SER A 79 -31.53 -26.49 -7.05
C SER A 79 -31.35 -25.92 -5.65
N ASP A 80 -32.32 -26.11 -4.76
CA ASP A 80 -32.32 -25.71 -3.35
C ASP A 80 -31.52 -26.66 -2.45
N SER A 81 -31.22 -27.85 -2.96
CA SER A 81 -30.58 -28.97 -2.28
C SER A 81 -29.51 -29.62 -3.18
N THR A 82 -28.62 -30.42 -2.57
CA THR A 82 -27.48 -31.04 -3.25
C THR A 82 -27.77 -32.49 -3.61
N VAL A 83 -27.28 -32.94 -4.76
CA VAL A 83 -27.37 -34.32 -5.23
C VAL A 83 -26.06 -35.05 -4.91
N LYS A 84 -26.17 -36.29 -4.43
CA LYS A 84 -25.02 -37.12 -4.06
C LYS A 84 -24.37 -37.80 -5.26
N ASP A 85 -25.17 -38.32 -6.19
CA ASP A 85 -24.70 -38.95 -7.42
C ASP A 85 -25.06 -38.10 -8.63
N ARG A 86 -24.04 -37.44 -9.21
CA ARG A 86 -24.22 -36.49 -10.31
C ARG A 86 -24.49 -37.22 -11.62
N LEU A 87 -23.84 -38.36 -11.83
CA LEU A 87 -23.95 -39.11 -13.07
C LEU A 87 -25.30 -39.81 -13.12
N ASP A 88 -25.72 -40.44 -12.02
CA ASP A 88 -27.04 -41.09 -11.94
C ASP A 88 -28.19 -40.09 -12.18
N LEU A 89 -28.08 -38.87 -11.63
CA LEU A 89 -29.05 -37.80 -11.90
C LEU A 89 -29.09 -37.40 -13.39
N LEU A 90 -27.93 -37.14 -14.00
CA LEU A 90 -27.90 -36.71 -15.41
C LEU A 90 -28.37 -37.84 -16.34
N GLU A 91 -27.97 -39.08 -16.08
CA GLU A 91 -28.43 -40.26 -16.83
C GLU A 91 -29.94 -40.49 -16.67
N GLY A 92 -30.47 -40.27 -15.46
CA GLY A 92 -31.91 -40.36 -15.20
C GLY A 92 -32.74 -39.26 -15.88
N LEU A 93 -32.14 -38.09 -16.13
CA LEU A 93 -32.82 -36.97 -16.80
C LEU A 93 -32.94 -37.15 -18.31
N ILE A 94 -32.01 -37.87 -18.95
CA ILE A 94 -32.00 -38.10 -20.41
C ILE A 94 -33.33 -38.65 -20.92
N PRO A 95 -33.85 -39.80 -20.44
CA PRO A 95 -35.10 -40.35 -20.98
C PRO A 95 -36.29 -39.42 -20.73
N VAL A 96 -36.29 -38.66 -19.64
CA VAL A 96 -37.37 -37.70 -19.35
C VAL A 96 -37.37 -36.57 -20.39
N ILE A 97 -36.19 -36.01 -20.68
CA ILE A 97 -36.03 -34.92 -21.64
C ILE A 97 -36.29 -35.41 -23.08
N GLU A 98 -35.86 -36.62 -23.43
CA GLU A 98 -36.12 -37.23 -24.76
C GLU A 98 -37.60 -37.47 -25.03
N THR A 99 -38.39 -37.76 -23.99
CA THR A 99 -39.85 -37.97 -24.12
C THR A 99 -40.66 -36.67 -24.14
N ASP A 100 -40.03 -35.52 -23.87
CA ASP A 100 -40.69 -34.23 -23.80
C ASP A 100 -40.63 -33.54 -25.17
N ASP A 101 -41.80 -33.36 -25.79
CA ASP A 101 -41.97 -32.84 -27.16
C ASP A 101 -41.52 -31.37 -27.33
N ARG A 102 -41.14 -30.71 -26.24
CA ARG A 102 -40.62 -29.34 -26.24
C ARG A 102 -39.15 -29.25 -26.62
N TYR A 103 -38.42 -30.37 -26.69
CA TYR A 103 -36.99 -30.44 -27.00
C TYR A 103 -36.73 -31.31 -28.23
N ASP A 104 -35.68 -30.98 -28.97
CA ASP A 104 -35.32 -31.69 -30.19
C ASP A 104 -34.38 -32.87 -29.91
N ALA A 105 -33.41 -32.67 -29.01
CA ALA A 105 -32.47 -33.68 -28.58
C ALA A 105 -31.85 -33.34 -27.21
N VAL A 106 -31.29 -34.36 -26.55
CA VAL A 106 -30.40 -34.20 -25.40
C VAL A 106 -29.10 -34.94 -25.67
N GLU A 107 -27.99 -34.24 -25.48
CA GLU A 107 -26.65 -34.77 -25.66
C GLU A 107 -25.88 -34.70 -24.36
N ARG A 108 -25.03 -35.70 -24.12
CA ARG A 108 -24.06 -35.67 -23.03
C ARG A 108 -22.90 -34.76 -23.43
N ASP A 109 -22.50 -33.89 -22.52
CA ASP A 109 -21.39 -32.98 -22.70
C ASP A 109 -20.49 -32.99 -21.45
N THR A 110 -19.28 -32.44 -21.57
CA THR A 110 -18.32 -32.39 -20.46
C THR A 110 -17.73 -30.99 -20.33
N TYR A 111 -17.84 -30.43 -19.13
CA TYR A 111 -17.29 -29.12 -18.76
C TYR A 111 -16.20 -29.29 -17.68
N GLU A 112 -15.56 -28.18 -17.30
CA GLU A 112 -14.50 -28.19 -16.28
C GLU A 112 -14.96 -28.74 -14.93
N GLU A 113 -16.23 -28.57 -14.55
CA GLU A 113 -16.81 -29.11 -13.33
C GLU A 113 -17.32 -30.56 -13.42
N GLY A 114 -17.35 -31.14 -14.63
CA GLY A 114 -17.75 -32.53 -14.88
C GLY A 114 -18.79 -32.71 -15.98
N ALA A 115 -19.47 -33.85 -15.94
CA ALA A 115 -20.51 -34.21 -16.91
C ALA A 115 -21.70 -33.24 -16.86
N ALA A 116 -22.32 -33.02 -18.02
CA ALA A 116 -23.48 -32.15 -18.20
C ALA A 116 -24.39 -32.69 -19.31
N LEU A 117 -25.58 -32.10 -19.41
CA LEU A 117 -26.49 -32.32 -20.54
C LEU A 117 -26.64 -31.02 -21.33
N ASN A 118 -26.57 -31.13 -22.65
CA ASN A 118 -26.95 -30.09 -23.60
C ASN A 118 -28.29 -30.48 -24.23
N VAL A 119 -29.30 -29.64 -24.05
CA VAL A 119 -30.67 -29.86 -24.50
C VAL A 119 -30.98 -28.88 -25.61
N SER A 120 -31.13 -29.38 -26.83
CA SER A 120 -31.44 -28.55 -28.00
C SER A 120 -32.95 -28.34 -28.15
N TYR A 121 -33.32 -27.16 -28.64
CA TYR A 121 -34.70 -26.82 -28.98
C TYR A 121 -34.75 -25.84 -30.16
N ALA A 122 -35.85 -25.88 -30.91
CA ALA A 122 -36.08 -25.06 -32.10
C ALA A 122 -34.91 -25.11 -33.12
N GLY A 123 -34.24 -26.25 -33.22
CA GLY A 123 -33.21 -26.60 -34.20
C GLY A 123 -31.83 -25.96 -34.01
N ILE A 124 -31.72 -24.81 -33.32
CA ILE A 124 -30.44 -24.05 -33.21
C ILE A 124 -30.13 -23.53 -31.81
N HIS A 125 -31.03 -23.69 -30.84
CA HIS A 125 -30.83 -23.16 -29.50
C HIS A 125 -30.58 -24.29 -28.50
N GLY A 126 -29.77 -24.00 -27.47
CA GLY A 126 -29.42 -24.95 -26.43
C GLY A 126 -29.72 -24.40 -25.03
N ALA A 127 -30.17 -25.29 -24.14
CA ALA A 127 -30.17 -25.09 -22.70
C ALA A 127 -29.35 -26.21 -22.06
N PHE A 128 -28.78 -25.97 -20.89
CA PHE A 128 -27.81 -26.86 -20.27
C PHE A 128 -28.27 -27.27 -18.88
N VAL A 129 -28.08 -28.54 -18.53
CA VAL A 129 -28.20 -29.03 -17.16
C VAL A 129 -26.81 -29.42 -16.67
N ARG A 130 -26.32 -28.75 -15.65
CA ARG A 130 -24.97 -28.89 -15.10
C ARG A 130 -25.03 -29.11 -13.60
N VAL A 131 -23.97 -29.65 -13.01
CA VAL A 131 -23.88 -29.85 -11.55
C VAL A 131 -22.62 -29.19 -11.02
N THR A 132 -22.80 -28.27 -10.06
CA THR A 132 -21.66 -27.58 -9.41
C THR A 132 -20.78 -28.56 -8.64
N ALA A 133 -19.55 -28.13 -8.32
CA ALA A 133 -18.65 -28.88 -7.44
C ALA A 133 -19.25 -29.18 -6.05
N ALA A 134 -20.22 -28.38 -5.59
CA ALA A 134 -20.97 -28.59 -4.34
C ALA A 134 -22.17 -29.54 -4.49
N GLY A 135 -22.44 -30.08 -5.69
CA GLY A 135 -23.56 -30.98 -5.97
C GLY A 135 -24.90 -30.29 -6.24
N ARG A 136 -24.93 -28.98 -6.47
CA ARG A 136 -26.16 -28.25 -6.86
C ARG A 136 -26.42 -28.43 -8.35
N VAL A 137 -27.66 -28.76 -8.72
CA VAL A 137 -28.10 -28.83 -10.12
C VAL A 137 -28.38 -27.43 -10.61
N VAL A 138 -27.94 -27.13 -11.83
CA VAL A 138 -28.06 -25.81 -12.43
C VAL A 138 -28.60 -25.96 -13.85
N VAL A 139 -29.70 -25.28 -14.14
CA VAL A 139 -30.24 -25.16 -15.50
C VAL A 139 -29.90 -23.78 -16.04
N LEU A 140 -29.26 -23.74 -17.21
CA LEU A 140 -28.83 -22.51 -17.88
C LEU A 140 -29.44 -22.46 -19.27
N GLY A 141 -29.87 -21.29 -19.74
CA GLY A 141 -30.19 -21.10 -21.15
C GLY A 141 -30.45 -19.64 -21.46
N SER A 142 -30.50 -19.27 -22.74
CA SER A 142 -30.68 -17.88 -23.16
C SER A 142 -32.16 -17.44 -23.28
N SER A 143 -33.11 -18.36 -23.11
CA SER A 143 -34.53 -18.11 -23.32
C SER A 143 -35.41 -18.67 -22.20
N GLU A 144 -36.70 -18.31 -22.24
CA GLU A 144 -37.72 -18.85 -21.33
C GLU A 144 -37.82 -20.38 -21.39
N ARG A 145 -37.32 -21.04 -22.45
CA ARG A 145 -37.24 -22.50 -22.54
C ARG A 145 -36.38 -23.13 -21.44
N ALA A 146 -35.43 -22.39 -20.88
CA ALA A 146 -34.67 -22.83 -19.70
C ALA A 146 -35.55 -22.94 -18.44
N ARG A 147 -36.63 -22.14 -18.33
CA ARG A 147 -37.63 -22.26 -17.26
C ARG A 147 -38.38 -23.58 -17.39
N HIS A 148 -38.83 -23.90 -18.60
CA HIS A 148 -39.48 -25.18 -18.86
C HIS A 148 -38.55 -26.37 -18.60
N LEU A 149 -37.25 -26.22 -18.91
CA LEU A 149 -36.28 -27.27 -18.61
C LEU A 149 -36.05 -27.41 -17.11
N ALA A 150 -36.04 -26.30 -16.37
CA ALA A 150 -36.01 -26.33 -14.91
C ALA A 150 -37.25 -27.04 -14.34
N GLU A 151 -38.45 -26.71 -14.81
CA GLU A 151 -39.72 -27.36 -14.42
C GLU A 151 -39.70 -28.88 -14.72
N THR A 152 -39.14 -29.29 -15.86
CA THR A 152 -38.97 -30.71 -16.21
C THR A 152 -37.97 -31.40 -15.26
N VAL A 153 -36.85 -30.75 -14.94
CA VAL A 153 -35.87 -31.26 -13.98
C VAL A 153 -36.46 -31.38 -12.57
N GLU A 154 -37.20 -30.38 -12.10
CA GLU A 154 -37.89 -30.41 -10.79
C GLU A 154 -38.84 -31.61 -10.71
N SER A 155 -39.66 -31.78 -11.76
CA SER A 155 -40.65 -32.87 -11.85
C SER A 155 -39.99 -34.25 -11.83
N ALA A 156 -38.80 -34.38 -12.43
CA ALA A 156 -38.08 -35.64 -12.52
C ALA A 156 -37.28 -35.99 -11.25
N THR A 157 -36.81 -35.00 -10.50
CA THR A 157 -35.76 -35.20 -9.48
C THR A 157 -36.19 -34.89 -8.05
N SER A 158 -37.45 -34.50 -7.82
CA SER A 158 -37.95 -34.00 -6.52
C SER A 158 -37.17 -32.80 -5.96
N LEU A 159 -36.33 -32.17 -6.79
CA LEU A 159 -35.60 -30.96 -6.45
C LEU A 159 -36.51 -29.75 -6.70
N THR A 160 -36.31 -28.68 -5.93
CA THR A 160 -36.86 -27.36 -6.26
C THR A 160 -35.73 -26.51 -6.81
N LEU A 161 -35.93 -25.89 -7.98
CA LEU A 161 -34.98 -25.07 -8.69
C LEU A 161 -35.44 -23.60 -8.66
N GLU A 162 -34.68 -22.77 -7.95
CA GLU A 162 -34.98 -21.35 -7.86
C GLU A 162 -34.25 -20.57 -8.96
N ARG A 163 -34.94 -19.59 -9.55
CA ARG A 163 -34.30 -18.66 -10.48
C ARG A 163 -33.29 -17.81 -9.71
N VAL A 164 -32.03 -17.91 -10.10
CA VAL A 164 -30.96 -17.07 -9.56
C VAL A 164 -30.48 -16.06 -10.59
N ALA A 165 -30.07 -14.90 -10.11
CA ALA A 165 -29.57 -13.82 -10.96
C ALA A 165 -28.12 -14.02 -11.40
N ASP A 166 -27.35 -14.84 -10.69
CA ASP A 166 -25.93 -15.06 -10.93
C ASP A 166 -25.71 -16.52 -11.38
N ASN A 167 -24.98 -16.70 -12.48
CA ASN A 167 -24.54 -18.01 -12.93
C ASN A 167 -23.44 -18.53 -11.97
N PRO A 168 -23.63 -19.68 -11.30
CA PRO A 168 -22.63 -20.21 -10.36
C PRO A 168 -21.33 -20.64 -11.03
N PHE A 169 -21.29 -20.71 -12.36
CA PHE A 169 -20.09 -21.02 -13.16
C PHE A 169 -19.39 -19.79 -13.71
N ASP A 170 -19.93 -18.58 -13.50
CA ASP A 170 -19.25 -17.36 -13.94
C ASP A 170 -18.02 -17.11 -13.07
N GLU A 171 -16.82 -17.27 -13.65
CA GLU A 171 -15.59 -16.84 -12.98
C GLU A 171 -15.58 -15.30 -12.79
N PRO A 172 -15.00 -14.79 -11.69
CA PRO A 172 -14.85 -13.36 -11.50
C PRO A 172 -13.99 -12.79 -12.63
N ALA A 173 -14.64 -12.08 -13.56
CA ALA A 173 -13.96 -11.51 -14.72
C ALA A 173 -12.67 -10.77 -14.33
N PRO A 174 -11.55 -10.99 -15.05
CA PRO A 174 -10.25 -10.47 -14.68
C PRO A 174 -10.26 -8.96 -14.45
N VAL A 175 -9.44 -8.50 -13.52
CA VAL A 175 -9.23 -7.08 -13.25
C VAL A 175 -8.72 -6.44 -14.54
N GLY A 176 -9.48 -5.49 -15.10
CA GLY A 176 -9.11 -4.81 -16.34
C GLY A 176 -7.76 -4.11 -16.20
N ARG A 177 -7.07 -3.86 -17.32
CA ARG A 177 -5.72 -3.25 -17.34
C ARG A 177 -5.65 -1.94 -16.54
N PHE A 178 -6.69 -1.10 -16.62
CA PHE A 178 -6.78 0.16 -15.88
C PHE A 178 -6.83 -0.04 -14.36
N ALA A 179 -7.66 -0.96 -13.87
CA ALA A 179 -7.74 -1.27 -12.45
C ALA A 179 -6.42 -1.87 -11.93
N SER A 180 -5.74 -2.68 -12.75
CA SER A 180 -4.41 -3.21 -12.40
C SER A 180 -3.36 -2.10 -12.23
N LEU A 181 -3.40 -1.04 -13.06
CA LEU A 181 -2.53 0.12 -12.91
C LEU A 181 -2.87 0.93 -11.65
N ALA A 182 -4.15 1.14 -11.37
CA ALA A 182 -4.59 1.84 -10.16
C ALA A 182 -4.15 1.10 -8.88
N LEU A 183 -4.28 -0.24 -8.86
CA LEU A 183 -3.78 -1.07 -7.78
C LEU A 183 -2.25 -1.00 -7.65
N GLY A 184 -1.51 -1.04 -8.77
CA GLY A 184 -0.06 -0.86 -8.75
C GLY A 184 0.34 0.50 -8.18
N GLY A 185 -0.37 1.57 -8.57
CA GLY A 185 -0.19 2.91 -8.01
C GLY A 185 -0.49 2.96 -6.50
N ALA A 186 -1.55 2.30 -6.04
CA ALA A 186 -1.88 2.23 -4.62
C ALA A 186 -0.78 1.51 -3.81
N VAL A 187 -0.21 0.41 -4.34
CA VAL A 187 0.92 -0.28 -3.72
C VAL A 187 2.14 0.64 -3.66
N ALA A 188 2.44 1.38 -4.72
CA ALA A 188 3.55 2.34 -4.72
C ALA A 188 3.35 3.45 -3.66
N VAL A 189 2.13 3.96 -3.53
CA VAL A 189 1.77 4.94 -2.49
C VAL A 189 1.95 4.35 -1.09
N LEU A 190 1.50 3.11 -0.85
CA LEU A 190 1.71 2.43 0.44
C LEU A 190 3.19 2.26 0.76
N LEU A 191 4.02 1.98 -0.24
CA LEU A 191 5.47 1.88 -0.11
C LEU A 191 6.08 3.22 0.33
N VAL A 192 5.73 4.31 -0.37
CA VAL A 192 6.20 5.67 -0.03
C VAL A 192 5.75 6.07 1.37
N VAL A 193 4.47 5.88 1.69
CA VAL A 193 3.91 6.20 3.02
C VAL A 193 4.58 5.34 4.10
N GLY A 194 4.80 4.05 3.86
CA GLY A 194 5.47 3.16 4.79
C GLY A 194 6.91 3.60 5.10
N VAL A 195 7.65 4.03 4.08
CA VAL A 195 9.02 4.58 4.25
C VAL A 195 9.01 5.90 5.02
N LEU A 196 8.04 6.80 4.76
CA LEU A 196 7.89 8.03 5.55
C LEU A 196 7.56 7.74 7.02
N LEU A 197 6.67 6.78 7.28
CA LEU A 197 6.31 6.35 8.64
C LEU A 197 7.49 5.72 9.38
N LEU A 198 8.35 4.98 8.67
CA LEU A 198 9.61 4.46 9.21
C LEU A 198 10.50 5.59 9.74
N GLY A 199 10.70 6.63 8.94
CA GLY A 199 11.44 7.83 9.34
C GLY A 199 10.82 8.51 10.57
N VAL A 200 9.49 8.70 10.59
CA VAL A 200 8.77 9.28 11.73
C VAL A 200 8.96 8.46 13.01
N GLY A 201 8.92 7.13 12.92
CA GLY A 201 9.14 6.25 14.06
C GLY A 201 10.57 6.27 14.58
N ALA A 202 11.55 6.28 13.68
CA ALA A 202 12.99 6.32 14.00
C ALA A 202 13.41 7.67 14.60
N TYR A 203 12.90 8.77 14.03
CA TYR A 203 13.25 10.14 14.39
C TYR A 203 11.99 10.93 14.79
N PRO A 204 11.47 10.76 16.02
CA PRO A 204 10.21 11.39 16.43
C PRO A 204 10.31 12.91 16.66
N SER A 205 11.53 13.44 16.78
CA SER A 205 11.78 14.87 17.00
C SER A 205 11.20 15.74 15.89
N GLU A 206 10.47 16.79 16.26
CA GLU A 206 9.88 17.77 15.35
C GLU A 206 10.90 18.66 14.64
N ALA A 207 12.17 18.69 15.09
CA ALA A 207 13.23 19.41 14.38
C ALA A 207 13.51 18.89 12.97
N TYR A 208 12.96 17.71 12.62
CA TYR A 208 13.14 17.11 11.30
C TYR A 208 11.81 17.06 10.58
N ASN A 209 11.79 17.47 9.32
CA ASN A 209 10.64 17.23 8.44
C ASN A 209 10.59 15.73 8.03
N PRO A 210 9.45 15.22 7.51
CA PRO A 210 9.32 13.79 7.17
C PRO A 210 10.36 13.26 6.17
N ALA A 211 10.82 14.09 5.23
CA ALA A 211 11.83 13.70 4.26
C ALA A 211 13.21 13.55 4.92
N GLU A 212 13.59 14.49 5.78
CA GLU A 212 14.87 14.42 6.52
C GLU A 212 14.94 13.20 7.43
N ARG A 213 13.85 12.88 8.12
CA ARG A 213 13.75 11.66 8.94
C ARG A 213 13.97 10.40 8.12
N THR A 214 13.45 10.39 6.90
CA THR A 214 13.61 9.27 5.96
C THR A 214 15.05 9.14 5.50
N VAL A 215 15.73 10.26 5.19
CA VAL A 215 17.16 10.25 4.83
C VAL A 215 18.01 9.73 5.99
N LEU A 216 17.75 10.21 7.21
CA LEU A 216 18.46 9.75 8.41
C LEU A 216 18.28 8.24 8.64
N ALA A 217 17.05 7.74 8.58
CA ALA A 217 16.76 6.30 8.69
C ALA A 217 17.39 5.49 7.55
N GLY A 218 17.49 6.07 6.35
CA GLY A 218 18.20 5.46 5.22
C GLY A 218 19.70 5.34 5.43
N ILE A 219 20.34 6.35 6.04
CA ILE A 219 21.76 6.28 6.42
C ILE A 219 21.99 5.20 7.47
N ASP A 220 21.09 5.05 8.44
CA ASP A 220 21.15 3.94 9.42
C ASP A 220 21.05 2.58 8.75
N LEU A 221 20.01 2.41 7.93
CA LEU A 221 19.79 1.17 7.20
C LEU A 221 21.00 0.79 6.35
N GLN A 222 21.62 1.75 5.68
CA GLN A 222 22.83 1.51 4.91
C GLN A 222 24.01 1.11 5.81
N THR A 223 24.19 1.78 6.95
CA THR A 223 25.29 1.50 7.88
C THR A 223 25.16 0.10 8.48
N ASP A 224 23.93 -0.37 8.73
CA ASP A 224 23.69 -1.69 9.32
C ASP A 224 23.78 -2.83 8.31
N LEU A 225 23.37 -2.59 7.04
CA LEU A 225 23.25 -3.64 6.03
C LEU A 225 24.42 -3.72 5.05
N ASP A 226 25.17 -2.63 4.85
CA ASP A 226 26.31 -2.60 3.95
C ASP A 226 27.62 -2.82 4.73
N PRO A 227 28.26 -4.00 4.62
CA PRO A 227 29.49 -4.31 5.36
C PRO A 227 30.68 -3.44 4.92
N THR A 228 30.57 -2.70 3.82
CA THR A 228 31.61 -1.79 3.34
C THR A 228 31.55 -0.41 3.99
N VAL A 229 30.46 -0.09 4.70
CA VAL A 229 30.26 1.19 5.38
C VAL A 229 30.58 1.03 6.86
N SER A 230 31.62 1.72 7.34
CA SER A 230 31.94 1.69 8.77
C SER A 230 30.93 2.50 9.58
N GLY A 231 30.73 2.14 10.85
CA GLY A 231 29.90 2.93 11.77
C GLY A 231 30.36 4.39 11.89
N THR A 232 31.68 4.63 11.80
CA THR A 232 32.25 5.98 11.73
C THR A 232 31.79 6.72 10.47
N ASP A 233 31.80 6.08 9.30
CA ASP A 233 31.35 6.70 8.05
C ASP A 233 29.84 6.95 8.05
N GLY A 234 29.05 6.09 8.68
CA GLY A 234 27.62 6.30 8.93
C GLY A 234 27.38 7.58 9.76
N ARG A 235 28.08 7.73 10.89
CA ARG A 235 28.01 8.95 11.73
C ARG A 235 28.44 10.20 10.98
N LEU A 236 29.51 10.14 10.20
CA LEU A 236 30.00 11.26 9.39
C LEU A 236 29.02 11.64 8.27
N SER A 237 28.34 10.66 7.68
CA SER A 237 27.30 10.88 6.67
C SER A 237 26.06 11.54 7.28
N LYS A 238 25.63 11.10 8.47
CA LYS A 238 24.57 11.79 9.23
C LYS A 238 24.97 13.22 9.59
N ALA A 239 26.16 13.43 10.14
CA ALA A 239 26.64 14.77 10.51
C ALA A 239 26.69 15.70 9.29
N ALA A 240 27.12 15.19 8.13
CA ALA A 240 27.10 15.93 6.87
C ALA A 240 25.69 16.33 6.44
N PHE A 241 24.73 15.40 6.54
CA PHE A 241 23.33 15.66 6.23
C PHE A 241 22.71 16.70 7.18
N LEU A 242 22.95 16.56 8.49
CA LEU A 242 22.46 17.52 9.47
C LEU A 242 23.07 18.92 9.27
N ALA A 243 24.35 19.01 8.89
CA ALA A 243 24.95 20.29 8.54
C ALA A 243 24.29 20.94 7.31
N SER A 244 23.84 20.16 6.31
CA SER A 244 23.05 20.71 5.19
C SER A 244 21.66 21.17 5.62
N VAL A 245 20.99 20.47 6.52
CA VAL A 245 19.68 20.89 7.07
C VAL A 245 19.80 22.24 7.78
N VAL A 246 20.86 22.43 8.58
CA VAL A 246 21.11 23.73 9.24
C VAL A 246 21.37 24.83 8.22
N ASP A 247 22.11 24.54 7.14
CA ASP A 247 22.44 25.51 6.09
C ASP A 247 21.17 25.97 5.33
N GLU A 248 20.25 25.04 5.06
CA GLU A 248 18.93 25.33 4.49
C GLU A 248 18.07 26.20 5.42
N GLY A 249 18.19 26.02 6.74
CA GLY A 249 17.47 26.81 7.73
C GLY A 249 17.65 28.33 7.59
N ALA A 250 18.79 28.80 7.06
CA ALA A 250 19.01 30.22 6.80
C ALA A 250 18.12 30.75 5.64
N THR A 251 17.84 29.90 4.66
CA THR A 251 16.89 30.20 3.58
C THR A 251 15.46 30.19 4.12
N GLU A 252 15.11 29.21 4.95
CA GLU A 252 13.79 29.12 5.54
C GLU A 252 13.46 30.31 6.45
N VAL A 253 14.41 30.79 7.25
CA VAL A 253 14.27 32.01 8.06
C VAL A 253 14.01 33.23 7.18
N ARG A 254 14.72 33.36 6.05
CA ARG A 254 14.57 34.49 5.11
C ARG A 254 13.24 34.46 4.36
N TRP A 255 12.73 33.28 4.03
CA TRP A 255 11.48 33.11 3.27
C TRP A 255 10.24 33.01 4.15
N ALA A 256 10.41 32.81 5.46
CA ALA A 256 9.30 32.86 6.38
C ALA A 256 8.56 34.21 6.28
N ARG A 257 7.24 34.15 6.26
CA ARG A 257 6.37 35.33 6.37
C ARG A 257 6.71 36.10 7.65
N ASN A 258 6.19 37.32 7.79
CA ASN A 258 6.37 38.16 8.99
C ASN A 258 5.67 37.55 10.23
N ASP A 259 6.20 36.42 10.71
CA ASP A 259 5.71 35.58 11.78
C ASP A 259 6.91 35.23 12.66
N THR A 260 7.08 36.00 13.74
CA THR A 260 8.20 35.86 14.67
C THR A 260 8.27 34.47 15.29
N ASP A 261 7.14 33.83 15.56
CA ASP A 261 7.11 32.51 16.19
C ASP A 261 7.61 31.42 15.25
N ARG A 262 7.18 31.48 13.98
CA ARG A 262 7.67 30.56 12.95
C ARG A 262 9.17 30.76 12.70
N ILE A 263 9.64 32.00 12.62
CA ILE A 263 11.07 32.31 12.46
C ILE A 263 11.86 31.81 13.68
N ALA A 264 11.36 32.04 14.89
CA ALA A 264 11.99 31.57 16.12
C ALA A 264 11.95 30.03 16.28
N ALA A 265 10.98 29.35 15.67
CA ALA A 265 10.98 27.88 15.57
C ALA A 265 12.17 27.40 14.75
N GLN A 266 12.40 28.00 13.57
CA GLN A 266 13.53 27.63 12.71
C GLN A 266 14.89 27.83 13.39
N GLY A 267 15.07 28.94 14.12
CA GLY A 267 16.29 29.14 14.92
C GLY A 267 16.48 28.09 16.03
N ARG A 268 15.40 27.64 16.67
CA ARG A 268 15.46 26.57 17.70
C ARG A 268 15.75 25.20 17.10
N ASP A 269 15.19 24.91 15.93
CA ASP A 269 15.42 23.65 15.24
C ASP A 269 16.86 23.59 14.71
N ALA A 270 17.39 24.67 14.12
CA ALA A 270 18.80 24.80 13.79
C ALA A 270 19.71 24.51 15.00
N LEU A 271 19.45 25.11 16.18
CA LEU A 271 20.21 24.81 17.40
C LEU A 271 20.09 23.35 17.87
N ARG A 272 18.94 22.70 17.67
CA ARG A 272 18.76 21.28 18.03
C ARG A 272 19.53 20.39 17.07
N VAL A 273 19.38 20.61 15.76
CA VAL A 273 20.06 19.86 14.71
C VAL A 273 21.57 20.00 14.81
N SER A 274 22.09 21.22 15.03
CA SER A 274 23.52 21.46 15.19
C SER A 274 24.12 20.76 16.41
N ARG A 275 23.37 20.64 17.51
CA ARG A 275 23.85 19.87 18.68
C ARG A 275 23.97 18.39 18.37
N THR A 276 22.99 17.83 17.64
CA THR A 276 23.06 16.44 17.18
C THR A 276 24.23 16.23 16.23
N ALA A 277 24.46 17.16 15.29
CA ALA A 277 25.58 17.09 14.36
C ALA A 277 26.93 17.12 15.10
N ARG A 278 27.10 18.02 16.08
CA ARG A 278 28.30 18.04 16.93
C ARG A 278 28.50 16.74 17.69
N ALA A 279 27.46 16.24 18.37
CA ALA A 279 27.56 14.99 19.11
C ALA A 279 28.01 13.81 18.24
N LEU A 280 27.56 13.76 16.97
CA LEU A 280 28.04 12.76 16.01
C LEU A 280 29.52 12.95 15.66
N LEU A 281 29.96 14.18 15.42
CA LEU A 281 31.38 14.49 15.12
C LEU A 281 32.28 14.20 16.33
N ASP A 282 31.85 14.56 17.54
CA ASP A 282 32.58 14.34 18.79
C ASP A 282 32.66 12.86 19.16
N SER A 283 31.66 12.06 18.75
CA SER A 283 31.65 10.60 18.95
C SER A 283 32.61 9.83 18.03
N VAL A 284 33.30 10.52 17.12
CA VAL A 284 34.35 9.90 16.30
C VAL A 284 35.63 9.81 17.13
N GLU A 285 35.99 8.59 17.51
CA GLU A 285 37.24 8.31 18.22
C GLU A 285 38.44 8.55 17.29
N ARG A 286 38.96 9.78 17.30
CA ARG A 286 40.06 10.22 16.43
C ARG A 286 41.29 9.29 16.44
N PRO A 287 41.71 8.68 17.56
CA PRO A 287 42.84 7.73 17.57
C PRO A 287 42.58 6.44 16.79
N ALA A 288 41.32 6.03 16.65
CA ALA A 288 40.91 4.83 15.90
C ALA A 288 40.42 5.16 14.47
N ALA A 289 40.31 6.45 14.13
CA ALA A 289 39.86 6.93 12.83
C ALA A 289 41.01 6.99 11.82
N THR A 290 40.70 6.76 10.55
CA THR A 290 41.65 6.98 9.46
C THR A 290 41.91 8.46 9.23
N ASP A 291 43.05 8.82 8.63
CA ASP A 291 43.37 10.22 8.29
C ASP A 291 42.27 10.88 7.43
N ALA A 292 41.68 10.12 6.51
CA ALA A 292 40.58 10.59 5.68
C ALA A 292 39.32 10.93 6.50
N GLN A 293 39.02 10.14 7.54
CA GLN A 293 37.90 10.39 8.45
C GLN A 293 38.16 11.57 9.36
N VAL A 294 39.37 11.70 9.93
CA VAL A 294 39.77 12.86 10.73
C VAL A 294 39.67 14.14 9.92
N GLU A 295 40.15 14.13 8.68
CA GLU A 295 40.03 15.29 7.81
C GLU A 295 38.58 15.57 7.41
N ARG A 296 37.75 14.54 7.22
CA ARG A 296 36.31 14.70 7.00
C ARG A 296 35.61 15.34 8.22
N VAL A 297 35.97 14.96 9.45
CA VAL A 297 35.48 15.61 10.68
C VAL A 297 35.77 17.11 10.63
N ARG A 298 37.03 17.52 10.40
CA ARG A 298 37.42 18.94 10.35
C ARG A 298 36.62 19.73 9.32
N ARG A 299 36.45 19.18 8.11
CA ARG A 299 35.64 19.82 7.05
C ARG A 299 34.18 19.97 7.48
N LEU A 300 33.61 18.97 8.16
CA LEU A 300 32.23 19.02 8.63
C LEU A 300 32.03 19.98 9.80
N GLU A 301 32.98 20.08 10.72
CA GLU A 301 32.99 21.10 11.79
C GLU A 301 32.97 22.51 11.19
N GLN A 302 33.83 22.77 10.19
CA GLN A 302 33.87 24.05 9.49
C GLN A 302 32.56 24.34 8.74
N ARG A 303 31.99 23.32 8.08
CA ARG A 303 30.71 23.45 7.36
C ARG A 303 29.56 23.74 8.31
N LEU A 304 29.47 23.04 9.44
CA LEU A 304 28.45 23.26 10.46
C LEU A 304 28.56 24.67 11.03
N ALA A 305 29.77 25.12 11.39
CA ALA A 305 29.99 26.45 11.91
C ALA A 305 29.68 27.57 10.90
N ARG A 306 29.83 27.30 9.60
CA ARG A 306 29.38 28.21 8.54
C ARG A 306 27.84 28.25 8.45
N ALA A 307 27.19 27.09 8.47
CA ALA A 307 25.73 26.99 8.41
C ALA A 307 25.07 27.72 9.60
N GLU A 308 25.58 27.53 10.82
CA GLU A 308 25.06 28.19 12.02
C GLU A 308 25.21 29.71 11.97
N ARG A 309 26.34 30.22 11.43
CA ARG A 309 26.50 31.66 11.19
C ARG A 309 25.51 32.18 10.15
N SER A 310 25.24 31.42 9.09
CA SER A 310 24.26 31.77 8.07
C SER A 310 22.86 31.93 8.67
N VAL A 311 22.44 30.98 9.53
CA VAL A 311 21.16 31.07 10.25
C VAL A 311 21.14 32.24 11.22
N ALA A 312 22.23 32.45 11.98
CA ALA A 312 22.34 33.57 12.91
C ALA A 312 22.16 34.91 12.18
N THR A 313 22.89 35.13 11.09
CA THR A 313 22.75 36.35 10.25
C THR A 313 21.33 36.49 9.71
N ALA A 314 20.73 35.41 9.21
CA ALA A 314 19.35 35.46 8.73
C ALA A 314 18.35 35.87 9.82
N LEU A 315 18.54 35.39 11.07
CA LEU A 315 17.69 35.77 12.19
C LEU A 315 17.83 37.24 12.54
N GLU A 316 19.03 37.80 12.47
CA GLU A 316 19.29 39.22 12.72
C GLU A 316 18.73 40.12 11.63
N ASP A 317 18.93 39.76 10.37
CA ASP A 317 18.38 40.47 9.23
C ASP A 317 16.85 40.57 9.35
N ARG A 318 16.21 39.48 9.76
CA ARG A 318 14.77 39.47 10.05
C ARG A 318 14.42 40.29 11.29
N ALA A 319 15.21 40.22 12.36
CA ALA A 319 14.99 40.95 13.59
C ALA A 319 15.17 42.48 13.46
N ALA A 320 15.92 42.92 12.45
CA ALA A 320 16.12 44.31 12.07
C ALA A 320 15.03 44.86 11.13
N ASP A 321 14.14 44.01 10.62
CA ASP A 321 13.05 44.40 9.72
C ASP A 321 11.84 44.93 10.52
N ASP A 322 11.31 46.09 10.13
CA ASP A 322 10.25 46.82 10.86
C ASP A 322 8.89 46.07 10.89
N GLY A 323 8.77 44.99 10.11
CA GLY A 323 7.55 44.19 9.97
C GLY A 323 7.34 43.11 11.05
N LEU A 324 8.24 42.97 12.02
CA LEU A 324 8.16 41.96 13.08
C LEU A 324 7.96 42.57 14.47
N SER A 325 7.21 41.85 15.30
CA SER A 325 7.08 42.14 16.73
C SER A 325 7.91 41.15 17.57
N ASP A 326 8.34 41.55 18.77
CA ASP A 326 9.12 40.70 19.71
C ASP A 326 10.43 40.12 19.12
N THR A 327 11.21 40.97 18.44
CA THR A 327 12.45 40.58 17.75
C THR A 327 13.61 40.23 18.71
N GLY A 328 13.52 40.60 19.99
CA GLY A 328 14.54 40.28 20.99
C GLY A 328 14.80 38.77 21.16
N ARG A 329 13.80 37.93 20.88
CA ARG A 329 13.96 36.47 20.87
C ARG A 329 14.83 35.99 19.71
N LEU A 330 14.75 36.64 18.55
CA LEU A 330 15.53 36.30 17.37
C LEU A 330 17.01 36.62 17.57
N TRP A 331 17.31 37.79 18.14
CA TRP A 331 18.67 38.18 18.55
C TRP A 331 19.29 37.16 19.52
N ARG A 332 18.55 36.75 20.57
CA ARG A 332 19.03 35.72 21.51
C ARG A 332 19.31 34.38 20.84
N LEU A 333 18.53 33.99 19.83
CA LEU A 333 18.78 32.76 19.07
C LEU A 333 20.01 32.89 18.17
N ALA A 334 20.21 34.04 17.52
CA ALA A 334 21.41 34.33 16.74
C ALA A 334 22.68 34.28 17.61
N ASP A 335 22.65 34.89 18.80
CA ASP A 335 23.77 34.85 19.75
C ASP A 335 24.11 33.43 20.18
N ARG A 336 23.09 32.60 20.45
CA ARG A 336 23.30 31.19 20.81
C ARG A 336 23.93 30.38 19.67
N LEU A 337 23.50 30.61 18.43
CA LEU A 337 24.10 29.96 17.26
C LEU A 337 25.56 30.37 17.06
N ARG A 338 25.91 31.62 17.35
CA ARG A 338 27.30 32.08 17.33
C ARG A 338 28.13 31.49 18.47
N ALA A 339 27.60 31.49 19.68
CA ALA A 339 28.30 30.94 20.85
C ALA A 339 28.56 29.43 20.71
N ALA A 340 27.66 28.71 20.05
CA ALA A 340 27.84 27.29 19.75
C ALA A 340 29.09 27.03 18.86
N ASN A 341 29.51 27.99 18.03
CA ASN A 341 30.75 27.89 17.25
C ASN A 341 32.02 28.04 18.10
N GLY A 342 31.94 28.72 19.24
CA GLY A 342 33.09 29.07 20.07
C GLY A 342 33.49 28.02 21.10
N THR A 343 32.82 26.86 21.15
CA THR A 343 33.04 25.81 22.17
C THR A 343 33.80 24.58 21.68
N SER A 344 34.32 24.58 20.45
CA SER A 344 35.31 23.59 20.04
C SER A 344 36.61 23.85 20.81
N PRO A 345 37.13 22.89 21.62
CA PRO A 345 38.39 23.08 22.30
C PRO A 345 39.51 23.35 21.27
N PRO A 346 40.46 24.26 21.55
CA PRO A 346 41.65 24.35 20.74
C PRO A 346 42.35 22.98 20.76
N CYS A 347 42.65 22.47 19.56
CA CYS A 347 43.46 21.28 19.35
C CYS A 347 44.82 21.37 20.08
#